data_AF-A0A951LF10-F1
#
_entry.id   AF-A0A951LF10-F1
#
_cell.length_a   1.000
_cell.length_b   1.000
_cell.length_c   1.000
_cell.angle_alpha   90.00
_cell.angle_beta   90.00
_cell.angle_gamma   90.00
#
_symmetry.space_group_name_H-M   'P 1'
#
loop_
_entity.id
_entity.type
_entity.pdbx_description
1 polymer ?
#
loop_
_entity_poly.entity_id
_entity_poly.type
_entity_poly.pdbx_seq_one_letter_code
_entity_poly.pdbx_strand_id
1 'polypeptide(L)'
;TYADARRRVADPMLVGCATVASLFPYVGSIVYMIVRPPEYLEDIRERELEMQAAEARLAELGYHLCPHCDYEVEKDFLRCPNCMRKLKDPCQTCGRPLDPRWKLCPFCEAEVGAPPPVPRRQRRRRETTAEQTAAEQPSTT
;
A
#
# COMPACT_ATOMS: atom_id res chain seq x y z
N THR A 1 -40.51 25.65 11.62
CA THR A 1 -40.25 24.59 12.62
C THR A 1 -40.29 23.18 12.02
N TYR A 2 -41.36 22.72 11.38
CA TYR A 2 -41.44 21.33 10.84
C TYR A 2 -40.45 21.00 9.70
N ALA A 3 -40.34 21.87 8.68
CA ALA A 3 -39.41 21.68 7.56
C ALA A 3 -37.91 21.87 7.94
N ASP A 4 -37.66 22.49 9.09
CA ASP A 4 -36.33 22.71 9.64
C ASP A 4 -35.90 21.50 10.50
N ALA A 5 -36.83 20.94 11.30
CA ALA A 5 -36.62 19.71 12.07
C ALA A 5 -36.41 18.47 11.18
N ARG A 6 -37.15 18.36 10.06
CA ARG A 6 -37.07 17.19 9.16
C ARG A 6 -35.76 17.10 8.38
N ARG A 7 -35.01 18.21 8.25
CA ARG A 7 -33.70 18.24 7.58
C ARG A 7 -32.54 17.86 8.51
N ARG A 8 -32.78 17.75 9.82
CA ARG A 8 -31.72 17.75 10.86
C ARG A 8 -31.76 16.53 11.79
N VAL A 9 -32.73 15.63 11.65
CA VAL A 9 -32.93 14.45 12.53
C VAL A 9 -33.29 13.23 11.68
N ALA A 10 -32.47 12.16 11.74
CA ALA A 10 -32.73 10.90 11.04
C ALA A 10 -33.85 10.07 11.67
N ASP A 11 -34.08 10.24 12.99
CA ASP A 11 -35.10 9.50 13.71
C ASP A 11 -36.50 10.16 13.64
N PRO A 12 -37.47 9.53 12.96
CA PRO A 12 -38.81 10.11 12.78
C PRO A 12 -39.57 10.28 14.10
N MET A 13 -39.24 9.49 15.12
CA MET A 13 -39.87 9.55 16.44
C MET A 13 -39.48 10.81 17.23
N LEU A 14 -38.21 11.24 17.15
CA LEU A 14 -37.70 12.46 17.79
C LEU A 14 -38.29 13.73 17.13
N VAL A 15 -38.42 13.72 15.80
CA VAL A 15 -39.11 14.80 15.07
C VAL A 15 -40.57 14.89 15.51
N GLY A 16 -41.26 13.76 15.66
CA GLY A 16 -42.63 13.69 16.16
C GLY A 16 -42.79 14.29 17.56
N CYS A 17 -41.99 13.83 18.52
CA CYS A 17 -42.04 14.33 19.90
C CYS A 17 -41.73 15.84 19.99
N ALA A 18 -40.75 16.33 19.24
CA ALA A 18 -40.41 17.77 19.19
C ALA A 18 -41.56 18.62 18.61
N THR A 19 -42.26 18.11 17.59
CA THR A 19 -43.44 18.80 17.00
C THR A 19 -44.62 18.88 17.97
N VAL A 20 -44.88 17.81 18.73
CA VAL A 20 -45.94 17.77 19.75
C VAL A 20 -45.59 18.66 20.95
N ALA A 21 -44.32 18.66 21.38
CA ALA A 21 -43.84 19.53 22.46
C ALA A 21 -43.88 21.03 22.09
N SER A 22 -43.75 21.36 20.80
CA SER A 22 -43.87 22.73 20.29
C SER A 22 -45.28 23.32 20.43
N LEU A 23 -46.29 22.51 20.76
CA LEU A 23 -47.66 22.94 21.03
C LEU A 23 -47.78 23.63 22.40
N PHE A 24 -46.78 23.45 23.29
CA PHE A 24 -46.61 24.21 24.51
C PHE A 24 -45.53 25.31 24.32
N PRO A 25 -45.88 26.61 24.42
CA PRO A 25 -44.99 27.71 24.01
C PRO A 25 -43.70 27.84 24.84
N TYR A 26 -43.72 27.41 26.10
CA TYR A 26 -42.55 27.46 26.99
C TYR A 26 -41.74 26.15 26.99
N VAL A 27 -42.40 25.00 26.77
CA VAL A 27 -41.73 23.70 26.80
C VAL A 27 -41.03 23.43 25.47
N GLY A 28 -41.67 23.80 24.35
CA GLY A 28 -41.11 23.61 23.03
C GLY A 28 -39.80 24.35 22.80
N SER A 29 -39.63 25.56 23.35
CA SER A 29 -38.39 26.34 23.22
C SER A 29 -37.26 25.78 24.06
N ILE A 30 -37.53 25.35 25.30
CA ILE A 30 -36.55 24.71 26.18
C ILE A 30 -36.11 23.36 25.60
N VAL A 31 -37.05 22.53 25.14
CA VAL A 31 -36.75 21.26 24.49
C VAL A 31 -35.98 21.48 23.19
N TYR A 32 -36.33 22.49 22.39
CA TYR A 32 -35.59 22.82 21.16
C TYR A 32 -34.16 23.30 21.44
N MET A 33 -33.92 24.01 22.54
CA MET A 33 -32.57 24.44 22.94
C MET A 33 -31.72 23.29 23.49
N ILE A 34 -32.34 22.31 24.18
CA ILE A 34 -31.66 21.12 24.73
C ILE A 34 -31.43 20.06 23.65
N VAL A 35 -32.39 19.87 22.75
CA VAL A 35 -32.36 18.92 21.62
C VAL A 35 -31.72 19.56 20.39
N ARG A 36 -31.00 20.68 20.50
CA ARG A 36 -30.14 21.20 19.43
C ARG A 36 -28.90 20.30 19.38
N PRO A 37 -28.90 19.19 18.62
CA PRO A 37 -27.82 18.22 18.68
C PRO A 37 -26.64 18.90 17.98
N PRO A 38 -25.46 18.95 18.61
CA PRO A 38 -24.42 19.86 18.20
C PRO A 38 -23.75 19.55 16.84
N GLU A 39 -24.09 18.49 16.11
CA GLU A 39 -23.39 18.18 14.85
C GLU A 39 -24.36 17.66 13.78
N TYR A 40 -24.34 18.28 12.58
CA TYR A 40 -25.08 17.78 11.42
C TYR A 40 -24.53 16.41 11.02
N LEU A 41 -25.36 15.53 10.45
CA LEU A 41 -24.88 14.27 9.86
C LEU A 41 -23.82 14.51 8.76
N GLU A 42 -23.90 15.66 8.08
CA GLU A 42 -22.88 16.11 7.14
C GLU A 42 -21.57 16.47 7.85
N ASP A 43 -21.59 17.11 9.02
CA ASP A 43 -20.37 17.40 9.81
C ASP A 43 -19.68 16.10 10.28
N ILE A 44 -20.47 15.09 10.69
CA ILE A 44 -19.93 13.78 11.10
C ILE A 44 -19.27 13.08 9.91
N ARG A 45 -19.94 13.10 8.74
CA ARG A 45 -19.40 12.49 7.52
C ARG A 45 -18.17 13.24 7.02
N GLU A 46 -18.14 14.56 7.10
CA GLU A 46 -16.98 15.37 6.75
C GLU A 46 -15.78 15.00 7.62
N ARG A 47 -15.97 14.93 8.96
CA ARG A 47 -14.91 14.47 9.87
C ARG A 47 -14.43 13.06 9.60
N GLU A 48 -15.34 12.14 9.31
CA GLU A 48 -15.00 10.75 8.97
C GLU A 48 -14.13 10.71 7.70
N LEU A 49 -14.48 11.48 6.67
CA LEU A 49 -13.71 11.57 5.42
C LEU A 49 -12.34 12.23 5.65
N GLU A 50 -12.25 13.24 6.51
CA GLU A 50 -10.99 13.86 6.91
C GLU A 50 -10.08 12.87 7.65
N MET A 51 -10.63 12.10 8.60
CA MET A 51 -9.90 11.06 9.33
C MET A 51 -9.40 9.96 8.40
N GLN A 52 -10.26 9.42 7.53
CA GLN A 52 -9.87 8.39 6.56
C GLN A 52 -8.77 8.89 5.62
N ALA A 53 -8.84 10.14 5.17
CA ALA A 53 -7.80 10.74 4.35
C ALA A 53 -6.47 10.89 5.11
N ALA A 54 -6.50 11.20 6.40
CA ALA A 54 -5.31 11.26 7.24
C ALA A 54 -4.69 9.88 7.48
N GLU A 55 -5.50 8.86 7.75
CA GLU A 55 -5.05 7.47 7.92
C GLU A 55 -4.41 6.91 6.65
N ALA A 56 -5.00 7.15 5.49
CA ALA A 56 -4.43 6.73 4.20
C ALA A 56 -3.03 7.33 3.95
N ARG A 57 -2.84 8.62 4.31
CA ARG A 57 -1.52 9.26 4.22
C ARG A 57 -0.50 8.60 5.14
N LEU A 58 -0.88 8.23 6.37
CA LEU A 58 0.02 7.53 7.29
C LEU A 58 0.35 6.10 6.82
N ALA A 59 -0.63 5.40 6.25
CA ALA A 59 -0.43 4.04 5.71
C ALA A 59 0.57 4.02 4.53
N GLU A 60 0.62 5.08 3.73
CA GLU A 60 1.57 5.23 2.63
C GLU A 60 3.03 5.31 3.13
N LEU A 61 3.27 5.91 4.30
CA LEU A 61 4.60 5.98 4.92
C LEU A 61 5.13 4.59 5.34
N GLY A 62 4.27 3.58 5.46
CA GLY A 62 4.62 2.16 5.27
C GLY A 62 5.91 1.65 5.92
N TYR A 63 6.28 2.16 7.11
CA TYR A 63 7.48 1.73 7.81
C TYR A 63 7.32 0.27 8.25
N HIS A 64 8.28 -0.57 7.88
CA HIS A 64 8.37 -1.93 8.38
C HIS A 64 9.37 -1.97 9.53
N LEU A 65 9.09 -2.78 10.54
CA LEU A 65 9.99 -2.99 11.67
C LEU A 65 10.71 -4.32 11.49
N CYS A 66 11.98 -4.36 11.85
CA CYS A 66 12.73 -5.61 11.86
C CYS A 66 12.19 -6.54 12.97
N PRO A 67 11.80 -7.79 12.66
CA PRO A 67 11.19 -8.71 13.64
C PRO A 67 12.13 -9.19 14.76
N HIS A 68 13.38 -8.73 14.77
CA HIS A 68 14.40 -9.15 15.75
C HIS A 68 14.94 -7.99 16.60
N CYS A 69 14.94 -6.76 16.07
CA CYS A 69 15.52 -5.61 16.78
C CYS A 69 14.65 -4.35 16.71
N ASP A 70 13.44 -4.45 16.14
CA ASP A 70 12.46 -3.38 15.99
C ASP A 70 13.00 -2.11 15.34
N TYR A 71 14.09 -2.24 14.57
CA TYR A 71 14.65 -1.14 13.80
C TYR A 71 13.79 -0.88 12.56
N GLU A 72 13.61 0.40 12.23
CA GLU A 72 12.88 0.85 11.05
C GLU A 72 13.61 0.42 9.77
N VAL A 73 12.91 -0.31 8.90
CA VAL A 73 13.46 -0.87 7.66
C VAL A 73 12.52 -0.57 6.48
N GLU A 74 13.12 -0.20 5.36
CA GLU A 74 12.39 0.04 4.12
C GLU A 74 11.94 -1.27 3.45
N LYS A 75 10.99 -1.16 2.52
CA LYS A 75 10.53 -2.30 1.70
C LYS A 75 11.66 -2.92 0.86
N ASP A 76 12.66 -2.13 0.48
CA ASP A 76 13.74 -2.57 -0.40
C ASP A 76 14.95 -3.20 0.31
N PHE A 77 14.96 -3.25 1.65
CA PHE A 77 16.12 -3.72 2.41
C PHE A 77 16.21 -5.26 2.42
N LEU A 78 17.32 -5.82 1.93
CA LEU A 78 17.61 -7.26 1.97
C LEU A 78 18.08 -7.73 3.36
N ARG A 79 18.78 -6.86 4.09
CA ARG A 79 19.34 -7.09 5.43
C ARG A 79 19.11 -5.89 6.33
N CYS A 80 18.91 -6.14 7.62
CA CYS A 80 18.78 -5.07 8.60
C CYS A 80 20.13 -4.37 8.79
N PRO A 81 20.21 -3.03 8.77
CA PRO A 81 21.45 -2.31 9.02
C PRO A 81 21.91 -2.41 10.49
N ASN A 82 21.00 -2.62 11.44
CA ASN A 82 21.33 -2.71 12.86
C ASN A 82 21.78 -4.13 13.28
N CYS A 83 20.97 -5.16 12.99
CA CYS A 83 21.25 -6.54 13.43
C CYS A 83 21.87 -7.45 12.35
N MET A 84 22.06 -6.95 11.12
CA MET A 84 22.55 -7.70 9.94
C MET A 84 21.77 -8.97 9.56
N ARG A 85 20.64 -9.25 10.21
CA ARG A 85 19.79 -10.40 9.89
C ARG A 85 19.17 -10.21 8.51
N LYS A 86 19.03 -11.31 7.78
CA LYS A 86 18.38 -11.36 6.46
C LYS A 86 16.87 -11.16 6.64
N LEU A 87 16.30 -10.20 5.90
CA LEU A 87 14.86 -9.95 5.92
C LEU A 87 14.17 -10.60 4.73
N LYS A 88 14.73 -10.40 3.53
CA LYS A 88 14.14 -10.82 2.25
C LYS A 88 15.17 -11.56 1.40
N ASP A 89 14.69 -12.36 0.45
CA ASP A 89 15.52 -13.05 -0.52
C ASP A 89 15.64 -12.21 -1.80
N PRO A 90 16.85 -12.03 -2.36
CA PRO A 90 16.99 -11.38 -3.65
C PRO A 90 16.51 -12.32 -4.77
N CYS A 91 15.85 -11.76 -5.79
CA CYS A 91 15.51 -12.49 -7.00
C CYS A 91 16.78 -12.96 -7.73
N GLN A 92 16.80 -14.22 -8.19
CA GLN A 92 17.96 -14.80 -8.89
C GLN A 92 18.22 -14.20 -10.28
N THR A 93 17.20 -13.58 -10.89
CA THR A 93 17.31 -12.99 -12.23
C THR A 93 17.67 -11.50 -12.20
N CYS A 94 17.00 -10.71 -11.34
CA CYS A 94 17.16 -9.25 -11.30
C CYS A 94 17.82 -8.70 -10.03
N GLY A 95 18.03 -9.52 -9.00
CA GLY A 95 18.66 -9.11 -7.74
C GLY A 95 17.79 -8.25 -6.81
N ARG A 96 16.57 -7.88 -7.23
CA ARG A 96 15.66 -7.06 -6.41
C ARG A 96 15.14 -7.83 -5.18
N PRO A 97 14.83 -7.13 -4.08
CA PRO A 97 14.24 -7.73 -2.89
C PRO A 97 12.87 -8.33 -3.24
N LEU A 98 12.68 -9.59 -2.87
CA LEU A 98 11.45 -10.32 -3.11
C LEU A 98 10.93 -10.88 -1.79
N ASP A 99 9.63 -10.72 -1.56
CA ASP A 99 8.97 -11.29 -0.40
C ASP A 99 8.80 -12.81 -0.57
N PRO A 100 9.10 -13.62 0.46
CA PRO A 100 9.06 -15.08 0.36
C PRO A 100 7.66 -15.66 0.13
N ARG A 101 6.61 -14.83 0.22
CA ARG A 101 5.22 -15.22 -0.03
C ARG A 101 4.86 -15.18 -1.53
N TRP A 102 5.69 -14.55 -2.36
CA TRP A 102 5.41 -14.39 -3.79
C TRP A 102 5.99 -15.55 -4.59
N LYS A 103 5.20 -16.07 -5.55
CA LYS A 103 5.61 -17.15 -6.45
C LYS A 103 6.31 -16.64 -7.72
N LEU A 104 6.13 -15.36 -8.03
CA LEU A 104 6.60 -14.72 -9.25
C LEU A 104 7.12 -13.32 -8.92
N CYS A 105 8.22 -12.91 -9.54
CA CYS A 105 8.82 -11.60 -9.32
C CYS A 105 8.05 -10.49 -10.09
N PRO A 106 7.46 -9.48 -9.44
CA PRO A 106 6.72 -8.41 -10.13
C PRO A 106 7.57 -7.51 -11.04
N PHE A 107 8.89 -7.56 -10.92
CA PHE A 107 9.81 -6.71 -11.68
C PHE A 107 10.37 -7.36 -12.94
N CYS A 108 10.53 -8.69 -12.94
CA CYS A 108 11.16 -9.42 -14.05
C CYS A 108 10.37 -10.65 -14.51
N GLU A 109 9.20 -10.88 -13.92
CA GLU A 109 8.28 -11.99 -14.21
C GLU A 109 8.89 -13.40 -14.03
N ALA A 110 10.09 -13.49 -13.45
CA ALA A 110 10.74 -14.77 -13.17
C ALA A 110 10.02 -15.51 -12.03
N GLU A 111 9.82 -16.81 -12.21
CA GLU A 111 9.34 -17.70 -11.15
C GLU A 111 10.38 -17.84 -10.04
N VAL A 112 9.93 -17.72 -8.80
CA VAL A 112 10.79 -17.74 -7.62
C VAL A 112 11.26 -19.19 -7.40
N GLY A 113 12.55 -19.43 -7.65
CA GLY A 113 13.16 -20.77 -7.59
C GLY A 113 13.45 -21.41 -8.94
N ALA A 114 13.09 -20.77 -10.06
CA ALA A 114 13.55 -21.21 -11.37
C ALA A 114 15.07 -20.95 -11.51
N PRO A 115 15.85 -21.93 -12.00
CA PRO A 115 17.28 -21.73 -12.22
C PRO A 115 17.50 -20.62 -13.26
N PRO A 116 18.53 -19.75 -13.08
CA PRO A 116 18.78 -18.66 -14.00
C PRO A 116 19.01 -19.21 -15.43
N PRO A 117 18.49 -18.55 -16.47
CA PRO A 117 18.76 -18.93 -17.84
C PRO A 117 20.27 -18.76 -18.10
N VAL A 118 20.99 -19.88 -18.13
CA VAL A 118 22.41 -19.92 -18.44
C VAL A 118 22.63 -19.28 -19.82
N PRO A 119 23.41 -18.18 -19.93
CA PRO A 119 23.71 -17.60 -21.23
C PRO A 119 24.53 -18.62 -22.01
N ARG A 120 23.97 -19.11 -23.13
CA ARG A 120 24.65 -19.99 -24.09
C ARG A 120 25.84 -19.25 -24.71
N ARG A 121 26.96 -19.23 -23.99
CA ARG A 121 28.25 -18.65 -24.40
C ARG A 121 28.98 -19.53 -25.43
N GLN A 122 28.25 -20.12 -26.38
CA GLN A 122 28.78 -21.14 -27.28
C GLN A 122 29.17 -20.63 -28.67
N ARG A 123 28.76 -19.44 -29.11
CA ARG A 123 29.01 -19.04 -30.50
C ARG A 123 30.32 -18.29 -30.76
N ARG A 124 30.78 -17.44 -29.83
CA ARG A 124 31.92 -16.55 -30.11
C ARG A 124 33.30 -17.22 -30.09
N ARG A 125 33.47 -18.35 -29.37
CA ARG A 125 34.76 -19.05 -29.32
C ARG A 125 35.04 -19.88 -30.58
N ARG A 126 34.01 -20.26 -31.34
CA ARG A 126 34.18 -21.10 -32.54
C ARG A 126 34.65 -20.29 -33.75
N GLU A 127 34.26 -19.02 -33.85
CA GLU A 127 34.67 -18.12 -34.93
C GLU A 127 36.17 -17.74 -34.83
N THR A 128 36.67 -17.43 -33.63
CA THR A 128 38.09 -17.05 -33.47
C THR A 128 39.09 -18.19 -33.71
N THR A 129 38.71 -19.45 -33.46
CA THR A 129 39.59 -20.60 -33.77
C THR A 129 39.58 -20.99 -35.25
N ALA A 130 38.46 -20.77 -35.94
CA ALA A 130 38.35 -21.05 -37.38
C ALA A 130 39.18 -20.07 -38.22
N GLU A 131 39.22 -18.79 -37.84
CA GLU A 131 39.97 -17.76 -38.58
C GLU A 131 41.49 -17.87 -38.39
N GLN A 132 41.95 -18.39 -37.25
CA GLN A 132 43.39 -18.52 -36.95
C GLN A 132 44.07 -19.73 -37.60
N THR A 133 43.31 -20.77 -37.97
CA THR A 133 43.88 -21.96 -38.63
C THR A 133 44.03 -21.78 -40.15
N ALA A 134 43.39 -20.75 -40.72
CA ALA A 134 43.50 -20.44 -42.15
C ALA A 134 44.70 -19.54 -42.50
N ALA A 135 45.29 -18.82 -41.52
CA ALA A 135 46.40 -17.91 -41.73
C ALA A 135 47.79 -18.55 -41.60
N GLU A 136 47.89 -19.76 -41.05
CA GLU A 136 49.14 -20.49 -40.80
C GLU A 136 49.28 -21.68 -41.76
N GLN A 137 49.45 -21.41 -43.06
CA GLN A 137 49.96 -22.42 -44.01
C GLN A 137 51.41 -22.08 -44.39
N PRO A 138 52.36 -23.03 -44.25
CA PRO A 138 53.78 -22.78 -44.38
C PRO A 138 54.21 -22.75 -45.85
N SER A 139 54.88 -21.68 -46.27
CA SER A 139 55.61 -21.62 -47.54
C SER A 139 56.98 -22.30 -47.38
N THR A 140 57.01 -23.60 -47.65
CA THR A 140 58.23 -24.33 -48.04
C THR A 140 58.56 -24.04 -49.50
N THR A 141 59.70 -23.38 -49.76
CA THR A 141 60.73 -23.68 -50.78
C THR A 141 61.75 -22.55 -50.79
#